data_AF-A0A0F2DVW4-F1
#
_entry.id   AF-A0A0F2DVW4-F1
#
_cell.length_a   1.000
_cell.length_b   1.000
_cell.length_c   1.000
_cell.angle_alpha   90.00
_cell.angle_beta   90.00
_cell.angle_gamma   90.00
#
_symmetry.space_group_name_H-M   'P 1'
#
loop_
_entity.id
_entity.type
_entity.pdbx_description
1 polymer ?
#
loop_
_entity_poly.entity_id
_entity_poly.type
_entity_poly.pdbx_seq_one_letter_code
_entity_poly.pdbx_strand_id
1 'polypeptide(L)' 'MKRQIRHKIEPVPTIVELFKLMEEHQQAHPEYERYNFKYIEDGDAIGAIIDYNVEESVLKAEKEQDNA' A
#
# COMPACT_ATOMS: atom_id res chain seq x y z
N MET A 1 12.90 9.66 -11.75
CA MET A 1 13.42 8.54 -10.93
C MET A 1 12.23 8.00 -10.13
N LYS A 2 12.05 6.68 -10.01
CA LYS A 2 10.94 6.10 -9.23
C LYS A 2 11.41 5.81 -7.80
N ARG A 3 10.60 6.14 -6.81
CA ARG A 3 10.86 5.86 -5.39
C ARG A 3 10.01 4.69 -4.94
N GLN A 4 10.62 3.74 -4.23
CA GLN A 4 9.89 2.65 -3.60
C GLN A 4 9.37 3.08 -2.22
N ILE A 5 8.09 2.83 -1.96
CA ILE A 5 7.39 3.08 -0.70
C ILE A 5 6.84 1.75 -0.21
N ARG A 6 6.88 1.53 1.10
CA ARG A 6 6.39 0.30 1.72
C ARG A 6 5.21 0.61 2.62
N HIS A 7 4.08 -0.04 2.38
CA HIS A 7 2.93 -0.02 3.26
C HIS A 7 2.73 -1.39 3.90
N LYS A 8 2.34 -1.37 5.17
CA LYS A 8 1.92 -2.58 5.90
C LYS A 8 0.41 -2.51 6.05
N ILE A 9 -0.29 -3.52 5.52
CA ILE A 9 -1.71 -3.74 5.77
C ILE A 9 -1.84 -4.42 7.14
N GLU A 10 -2.78 -3.97 7.96
CA GLU A 10 -3.07 -4.58 9.25
C GLU A 10 -3.52 -6.04 9.08
N PRO A 11 -3.11 -6.94 9.98
CA PRO A 11 -3.46 -8.34 9.89
C PRO A 11 -4.97 -8.53 10.12
N VAL A 12 -5.59 -9.38 9.29
CA VAL A 12 -7.01 -9.70 9.33
C VAL A 12 -7.25 -11.19 9.53
N PRO A 13 -8.44 -11.60 10.01
CA PRO A 13 -8.72 -13.01 10.29
C PRO A 13 -8.71 -13.92 9.05
N THR A 14 -8.99 -13.38 7.85
CA THR A 14 -9.10 -14.18 6.64
C THR A 14 -8.40 -13.55 5.43
N ILE A 15 -7.96 -14.40 4.50
CA ILE A 15 -7.34 -13.94 3.26
C ILE A 15 -8.30 -13.13 2.38
N VAL A 16 -9.61 -13.40 2.47
CA VAL A 16 -10.65 -12.66 1.73
C VAL A 16 -10.73 -11.22 2.21
N GLU A 17 -10.71 -11.00 3.53
CA GLU A 17 -10.65 -9.65 4.10
C GLU A 17 -9.37 -8.93 3.71
N LEU A 18 -8.25 -9.66 3.62
CA LEU A 18 -6.97 -9.08 3.23
C LEU A 18 -7.04 -8.56 1.79
N PHE A 19 -7.59 -9.36 0.87
CA PHE A 19 -7.76 -8.94 -0.51
C PHE A 19 -8.68 -7.72 -0.65
N LYS A 20 -9.74 -7.62 0.17
CA LYS A 20 -10.60 -6.42 0.19
C LYS A 20 -9.83 -5.18 0.63
N LEU A 21 -9.10 -5.27 1.74
CA LEU A 21 -8.26 -4.16 2.23
C LEU A 21 -7.20 -3.75 1.20
N MET A 22 -6.61 -4.73 0.50
CA MET A 22 -5.64 -4.45 -0.56
C MET A 22 -6.29 -3.77 -1.77
N GLU A 23 -7.51 -4.14 -2.15
CA GLU A 23 -8.26 -3.50 -3.22
C GLU A 23 -8.65 -2.06 -2.85
N GLU A 24 -9.18 -1.86 -1.65
CA GLU A 24 -9.52 -0.53 -1.11
C GLU A 24 -8.30 0.38 -1.06
N HIS A 25 -7.17 -0.12 -0.55
CA HIS A 25 -5.91 0.64 -0.52
C HIS A 25 -5.44 1.00 -1.93
N GLN A 26 -5.59 0.12 -2.91
CA GLN A 26 -5.22 0.43 -4.29
C GLN A 26 -6.16 1.46 -4.93
N GLN A 27 -7.46 1.42 -4.64
CA GLN A 27 -8.42 2.41 -5.12
C GLN A 27 -8.19 3.79 -4.50
N ALA A 28 -7.74 3.84 -3.25
CA ALA A 28 -7.39 5.09 -2.57
C ALA A 28 -6.12 5.74 -3.13
N HIS A 29 -5.22 4.94 -3.73
CA HIS A 29 -3.94 5.41 -4.24
C HIS A 29 -3.68 4.97 -5.70
N PRO A 30 -4.51 5.42 -6.66
CA PRO A 30 -4.35 5.09 -8.08
C PRO A 30 -3.03 5.59 -8.68
N GLU A 31 -2.39 6.58 -8.05
CA GLU A 31 -1.10 7.15 -8.42
C GLU A 31 0.08 6.21 -8.10
N TYR A 32 -0.15 5.16 -7.30
CA TYR A 32 0.84 4.14 -7.01
C TYR A 32 0.67 2.97 -7.99
N GLU A 33 1.64 2.77 -8.88
CA GLU A 33 1.68 1.54 -9.70
C GLU A 33 1.74 0.33 -8.75
N ARG A 34 1.07 -0.77 -9.09
CA ARG A 34 0.97 -1.96 -8.23
C ARG A 34 2.32 -2.70 -8.22
N TYR A 35 2.96 -2.86 -7.07
CA TYR A 35 4.17 -3.69 -6.95
C TYR A 35 4.01 -4.75 -5.87
N ASN A 36 4.99 -5.65 -5.90
CA ASN A 36 5.00 -6.92 -5.20
C ASN A 36 4.45 -6.84 -3.77
N PHE A 37 3.49 -7.70 -3.47
CA PHE A 37 3.02 -7.90 -2.12
C PHE A 37 3.62 -9.18 -1.54
N LYS A 38 3.82 -9.19 -0.22
CA LYS A 38 4.28 -10.35 0.53
C LYS A 38 3.34 -10.59 1.70
N TYR A 39 2.80 -11.81 1.78
CA TYR A 39 1.99 -12.23 2.92
C TYR A 39 2.83 -12.31 4.20
N ILE A 40 2.17 -11.98 5.30
CA ILE A 40 2.68 -12.16 6.65
C ILE A 40 1.62 -12.95 7.41
N GLU A 41 1.96 -14.13 7.89
CA GLU A 41 1.15 -14.86 8.84
C GLU A 41 1.55 -14.44 10.25
N ASP A 42 0.58 -14.02 11.06
CA ASP A 42 0.76 -13.59 12.45
C ASP A 42 -0.25 -14.32 13.34
N GLY A 43 0.14 -15.51 13.80
CA GLY A 43 -0.75 -16.42 14.53
C GLY A 43 -1.92 -16.87 13.66
N ASP A 44 -3.15 -16.55 14.09
CA ASP A 44 -4.40 -16.85 13.37
C ASP A 44 -4.80 -15.77 12.36
N ALA A 45 -3.99 -14.72 12.18
CA ALA A 45 -4.28 -13.60 11.29
C ALA A 45 -3.29 -13.51 10.12
N ILE A 46 -3.73 -12.88 9.04
CA ILE A 46 -2.98 -12.72 7.78
C ILE A 46 -2.88 -11.23 7.46
N GLY A 47 -1.66 -10.72 7.36
CA GLY A 47 -1.37 -9.37 6.88
C GLY A 47 -0.62 -9.39 5.56
N ALA A 48 -0.35 -8.20 5.03
CA ALA A 48 0.50 -8.03 3.85
C ALA A 48 1.43 -6.83 4.00
N ILE A 49 2.64 -6.95 3.45
CA ILE A 49 3.43 -5.79 3.07
C ILE A 49 3.26 -5.59 1.57
N ILE A 50 2.94 -4.36 1.18
CA ILE A 50 2.85 -3.94 -0.22
C ILE A 50 3.96 -2.93 -0.45
N ASP A 51 4.87 -3.26 -1.35
CA ASP A 51 5.79 -2.26 -1.88
C ASP A 51 5.11 -1.60 -3.08
N TYR A 52 5.21 -0.28 -3.19
CA TYR A 52 4.73 0.53 -4.31
C TYR A 52 5.91 1.30 -4.90
N ASN A 53 5.98 1.46 -6.23
CA ASN A 53 6.87 2.44 -6.83
C ASN A 53 6.04 3.63 -7.28
N VAL A 54 6.51 4.79 -6.90
CA VAL A 54 5.85 6.05 -7.15
C VAL A 54 6.81 6.95 -7.90
N GLU A 55 6.32 7.68 -8.89
CA GLU A 55 7.14 8.69 -9.54
C GLU A 55 7.41 9.85 -8.59
N GLU A 56 8.64 10.37 -8.60
CA GLU A 56 9.03 11.48 -7.71
C GLU A 56 8.18 12.75 -7.91
N SER A 57 7.60 12.93 -9.09
CA SER A 57 6.65 14.01 -9.40
C SER A 57 5.35 13.93 -8.58
N VAL A 58 4.84 12.72 -8.34
CA VAL A 58 3.62 12.47 -7.53
C VAL A 58 3.88 12.80 -6.07
N LEU A 59 5.04 12.39 -5.53
CA LEU A 59 5.43 12.63 -4.14
C LEU A 59 5.64 14.11 -3.78
N LYS A 60 6.00 14.94 -4.77
CA LYS A 60 6.16 16.38 -4.55
C LYS A 60 4.80 17.09 -4.44
N ALA A 61 3.80 16.64 -5.20
CA ALA A 61 2.45 17.20 -5.14
C ALA A 61 1.78 16.99 -3.77
N GLU A 62 1.99 15.85 -3.12
CA GLU A 62 1.46 15.58 -1.76
C GLU A 62 2.10 16.49 -0.69
N LYS A 63 3.40 16.79 -0.82
CA LYS A 63 4.12 17.65 0.15
C LYS A 63 3.72 19.12 0.08
N GLU A 64 3.23 19.59 -1.07
CA GLU A 64 2.77 20.97 -1.23
C GLU A 64 1.31 21.15 -0.77
N GLN A 65 0.50 20.08 -0.73
CA GLN A 65 -0.86 20.13 -0.20
C GLN A 65 -0.94 20.10 1.34
N ASP A 66 0.02 19.47 2.02
CA ASP A 66 0.05 19.39 3.51
C ASP A 66 0.60 20.67 4.18
N ASN A 67 1.06 21.65 3.40
CA ASN A 67 1.72 22.88 3.87
C ASN A 67 0.94 24.18 3.55
N ALA A 68 -0.33 24.09 3.17
CA ALA A 68 -1.19 25.24 2.84
C ALA A 68 -2.28 25.48 3.90
#